data_AF-A0A250J1J2-F1
#
_entry.id   AF-A0A250J1J2-F1
#
_cell.length_a   1.000
_cell.length_b   1.000
_cell.length_c   1.000
_cell.angle_alpha   90.00
_cell.angle_beta   90.00
_cell.angle_gamma   90.00
#
_symmetry.space_group_name_H-M   'P 1'
#
loop_
_entity.id
_entity.type
_entity.pdbx_description
1 polymer ?
#
loop_
_entity_poly.entity_id
_entity_poly.type
_entity_poly.pdbx_seq_one_letter_code
_entity_poly.pdbx_strand_id
1 'polypeptide(L)'
;MPQVYAIVHSEEGRFLMFQKNTHGAFFSRAPVDAPVRLNGAGGPAFPGGRLERKEDVEQGARREFLEETAVSLDTYGASVRTGQPDWRFKAAFFRVSNEELGQLAENINQNLELARQVALEWLRMNP
;
A
#
# COMPACT_ATOMS: atom_id res chain seq x y z
N MET A 1 17.29 -0.53 6.82
CA MET A 1 16.76 -1.31 5.67
C MET A 1 16.09 -0.34 4.72
N PRO A 2 16.24 -0.52 3.40
CA PRO A 2 15.59 0.34 2.42
C PRO A 2 14.07 0.17 2.49
N GLN A 3 13.36 1.19 2.02
CA GLN A 3 11.92 1.16 1.77
C GLN A 3 11.68 0.73 0.32
N VAL A 4 10.54 0.10 0.08
CA VAL A 4 10.08 -0.34 -1.24
C VAL A 4 8.67 0.16 -1.49
N TYR A 5 8.40 0.63 -2.71
CA TYR A 5 7.08 1.07 -3.16
C TYR A 5 6.59 0.26 -4.35
N ALA A 6 5.28 -0.02 -4.38
CA ALA A 6 4.58 -0.52 -5.55
C ALA A 6 3.98 0.65 -6.33
N ILE A 7 4.44 0.85 -7.56
CA ILE A 7 3.97 1.92 -8.44
C ILE A 7 3.10 1.31 -9.54
N VAL A 8 1.79 1.35 -9.36
CA VAL A 8 0.84 0.92 -10.39
C VAL A 8 0.50 2.12 -11.28
N HIS A 9 0.66 1.96 -12.59
CA HIS A 9 0.36 3.03 -13.53
C HIS A 9 -0.26 2.49 -14.82
N SER A 10 -1.12 3.31 -15.44
CA SER A 10 -1.64 2.98 -16.76
C SER A 10 -0.64 3.32 -17.86
N GLU A 11 -0.95 2.84 -19.05
CA GLU A 11 -0.21 3.14 -20.29
C GLU A 11 -0.23 4.62 -20.67
N GLU A 12 -1.26 5.36 -20.22
CA GLU A 12 -1.43 6.79 -20.42
C GLU A 12 -0.76 7.65 -19.34
N GLY A 13 -0.04 7.04 -18.40
CA GLY A 13 0.67 7.76 -17.34
C GLY A 13 -0.23 8.22 -16.19
N ARG A 14 -1.39 7.57 -15.97
CA ARG A 14 -2.17 7.72 -14.74
C ARG A 14 -1.59 6.81 -13.67
N PHE A 15 -1.50 7.28 -12.43
CA PHE A 15 -0.91 6.54 -11.32
C PHE A 15 -1.96 6.23 -10.26
N LEU A 16 -1.95 5.01 -9.74
CA LEU A 16 -2.73 4.67 -8.56
C LEU A 16 -2.04 5.22 -7.32
N MET A 17 -2.72 6.13 -6.61
CA MET A 17 -2.24 6.71 -5.36
C MET A 17 -3.29 6.58 -4.27
N PHE A 18 -2.81 6.56 -3.03
CA PHE A 18 -3.60 6.31 -1.84
C PHE A 18 -3.59 7.55 -0.96
N GLN A 19 -4.74 7.85 -0.38
CA GLN A 19 -4.84 8.91 0.61
C GLN A 19 -4.49 8.33 1.99
N LYS A 20 -3.37 8.75 2.58
CA LYS A 20 -2.97 8.23 3.89
C LYS A 20 -3.96 8.69 4.96
N ASN A 21 -4.28 7.77 5.88
CA ASN A 21 -5.00 8.12 7.10
C ASN A 21 -4.27 9.23 7.87
N THR A 22 -5.02 10.09 8.53
CA THR A 22 -4.43 11.16 9.35
C THR A 22 -3.88 10.61 10.66
N HIS A 23 -4.57 9.62 11.24
CA HIS A 23 -4.23 8.99 12.50
C HIS A 23 -4.22 7.47 12.37
N GLY A 24 -3.32 6.80 13.09
CA GLY A 24 -3.30 5.36 13.28
C GLY A 24 -3.78 5.01 14.68
N ALA A 25 -4.75 4.11 14.78
CA ALA A 25 -5.26 3.60 16.06
C ALA A 25 -4.73 2.18 16.39
N PHE A 26 -4.01 1.56 15.46
CA PHE A 26 -3.44 0.21 15.61
C PHE A 26 -2.02 0.17 15.04
N PHE A 27 -1.10 -0.42 15.80
CA PHE A 27 0.29 -0.67 15.38
C PHE A 27 0.74 -2.03 15.89
N SER A 28 1.51 -2.77 15.08
CA SER A 28 2.01 -4.10 15.46
C SER A 28 0.90 -5.06 15.94
N ARG A 29 -0.28 -4.99 15.31
CA ARG A 29 -1.49 -5.78 15.66
C ARG A 29 -2.07 -5.50 17.05
N ALA A 30 -1.72 -4.39 17.68
CA ALA A 30 -2.30 -3.94 18.95
C ALA A 30 -2.91 -2.54 18.79
N PRO A 31 -4.02 -2.24 19.49
CA PRO A 31 -4.52 -0.88 19.58
C PRO A 31 -3.52 0.01 20.34
N VAL A 32 -3.52 1.29 20.05
CA VAL A 32 -2.84 2.30 20.87
C VAL A 32 -3.84 3.07 21.73
N ASP A 33 -3.44 3.46 22.94
CA ASP A 33 -4.31 4.14 23.91
C ASP A 33 -4.95 5.43 23.36
N ALA A 34 -4.23 6.14 22.50
CA ALA A 34 -4.74 7.30 21.77
C ALA A 34 -4.29 7.24 20.30
N PRO A 35 -5.16 7.55 19.32
CA PRO A 35 -4.78 7.59 17.91
C PRO A 35 -3.59 8.53 17.66
N VAL A 36 -2.55 8.03 16.98
CA VAL A 36 -1.31 8.76 16.74
C VAL A 36 -1.32 9.36 15.34
N ARG A 37 -0.95 10.64 15.20
CA ARG A 37 -0.82 11.29 13.89
C ARG A 37 0.27 10.60 13.05
N LEU A 38 -0.07 10.20 11.83
CA LEU A 38 0.84 9.47 10.95
C LEU A 38 1.85 10.40 10.26
N ASN A 39 3.02 9.87 9.92
CA ASN A 39 3.97 10.55 9.04
C ASN A 39 3.38 10.65 7.62
N GLY A 40 3.33 11.86 7.05
CA GLY A 40 2.64 12.13 5.79
C GLY A 40 1.12 12.01 5.89
N ALA A 41 0.56 12.15 7.09
CA ALA A 41 -0.87 12.12 7.36
C ALA A 41 -1.69 12.98 6.37
N GLY A 42 -2.73 12.39 5.78
CA GLY A 42 -3.61 13.09 4.84
C GLY A 42 -2.95 13.49 3.52
N GLY A 43 -1.78 12.95 3.20
CA GLY A 43 -1.13 13.15 1.90
C GLY A 43 -1.35 11.96 0.96
N PRO A 44 -1.20 12.17 -0.35
CA PRO A 44 -1.15 11.08 -1.31
C PRO A 44 0.15 10.30 -1.15
N ALA A 45 0.08 8.98 -1.31
CA ALA A 45 1.22 8.07 -1.23
C ALA A 45 1.06 6.87 -2.16
N PHE A 46 2.18 6.21 -2.43
CA PHE A 46 2.17 4.88 -3.02
C PHE A 46 2.22 3.82 -1.91
N PRO A 47 1.64 2.64 -2.13
CA PRO A 47 1.77 1.54 -1.19
C PRO A 47 3.23 1.15 -1.05
N GLY A 48 3.64 0.94 0.19
CA GLY A 48 5.03 0.63 0.43
C GLY A 48 5.43 0.68 1.89
N GLY A 49 6.52 -0.01 2.15
CA GLY A 49 7.05 -0.17 3.49
C GLY A 49 8.47 -0.69 3.44
N ARG A 50 8.83 -1.42 4.48
CA ARG A 50 10.22 -1.85 4.67
C ARG A 50 10.48 -3.07 3.80
N LEU A 51 11.58 -3.03 3.04
CA LEU A 51 12.05 -4.23 2.35
C LEU A 51 12.69 -5.20 3.36
N GLU A 52 12.18 -6.42 3.43
CA GLU A 52 12.67 -7.43 4.37
C GLU A 52 13.98 -8.08 3.91
N ARG A 53 14.74 -8.65 4.86
CA ARG A 53 16.11 -9.16 4.62
C ARG A 53 16.26 -10.22 3.54
N LYS A 54 15.18 -10.91 3.15
CA LYS A 54 15.18 -12.02 2.18
C LYS A 54 14.30 -11.76 0.96
N GLU A 55 13.81 -10.53 0.79
CA GLU A 55 12.95 -10.15 -0.32
C GLU A 55 13.75 -9.37 -1.35
N ASP A 56 13.51 -9.65 -2.63
CA ASP A 56 13.87 -8.72 -3.69
C ASP A 56 12.86 -7.55 -3.77
N VAL A 57 13.18 -6.54 -4.57
CA VAL A 57 12.37 -5.31 -4.69
C VAL A 57 10.96 -5.60 -5.20
N GLU A 58 10.82 -6.54 -6.13
CA GLU A 58 9.52 -6.88 -6.68
C GLU A 58 8.67 -7.62 -5.65
N GLN A 59 9.25 -8.61 -4.97
CA GLN A 59 8.61 -9.36 -3.89
C GLN A 59 8.13 -8.42 -2.77
N GLY A 60 9.01 -7.53 -2.32
CA GLY A 60 8.65 -6.53 -1.30
C GLY A 60 7.53 -5.60 -1.77
N ALA A 61 7.59 -5.10 -3.01
CA ALA A 61 6.53 -4.25 -3.54
C ALA A 61 5.17 -4.98 -3.64
N ARG A 62 5.16 -6.23 -4.13
CA ARG A 62 3.95 -7.06 -4.20
C ARG A 62 3.36 -7.30 -2.81
N ARG A 63 4.19 -7.64 -1.83
CA ARG A 63 3.76 -7.85 -0.44
C ARG A 63 3.14 -6.59 0.15
N GLU A 64 3.83 -5.45 0.08
CA GLU A 64 3.32 -4.19 0.65
C GLU A 64 2.01 -3.76 -0.03
N PHE A 65 1.89 -3.92 -1.35
CA PHE A 65 0.64 -3.64 -2.06
C PHE A 65 -0.49 -4.56 -1.58
N LEU A 66 -0.23 -5.87 -1.42
CA LEU A 66 -1.22 -6.80 -0.91
C LEU A 66 -1.64 -6.48 0.53
N GLU A 67 -0.68 -6.19 1.41
CA GLU A 67 -0.92 -5.88 2.83
C GLU A 67 -1.78 -4.63 3.02
N GLU A 68 -1.51 -3.58 2.24
CA GLU A 68 -2.22 -2.30 2.38
C GLU A 68 -3.57 -2.25 1.64
N THR A 69 -3.78 -3.11 0.63
CA THR A 69 -4.92 -2.98 -0.28
C THR A 69 -5.81 -4.22 -0.38
N ALA A 70 -5.32 -5.35 0.14
CA ALA A 70 -5.92 -6.68 -0.01
C ALA A 70 -6.15 -7.12 -1.47
N VAL A 71 -5.39 -6.55 -2.42
CA VAL A 71 -5.39 -6.93 -3.83
C VAL A 71 -4.02 -7.47 -4.22
N SER A 72 -3.98 -8.63 -4.91
CA SER A 72 -2.73 -9.20 -5.41
C SER A 72 -2.35 -8.60 -6.77
N LEU A 73 -1.04 -8.45 -6.98
CA LEU A 73 -0.47 -8.05 -8.27
C LEU A 73 0.14 -9.22 -9.06
N ASP A 74 0.04 -10.47 -8.59
CA ASP A 74 0.83 -11.63 -9.08
C ASP A 74 0.71 -11.90 -10.58
N THR A 75 -0.39 -11.49 -11.21
CA THR A 75 -0.62 -11.65 -12.65
C THR A 75 -0.04 -10.52 -13.51
N TYR A 76 0.44 -9.44 -12.90
CA TYR A 76 1.00 -8.28 -13.59
C TYR A 76 2.52 -8.37 -13.66
N GLY A 77 3.07 -8.14 -14.85
CA GLY A 77 4.52 -8.01 -15.03
C GLY A 77 5.06 -6.77 -14.30
N ALA A 78 6.22 -6.90 -13.67
CA ALA A 78 6.89 -5.80 -12.98
C ALA A 78 8.15 -5.37 -13.72
N SER A 79 8.47 -4.09 -13.62
CA SER A 79 9.81 -3.57 -13.93
C SER A 79 10.40 -2.94 -12.68
N VAL A 80 11.52 -3.48 -12.23
CA VAL A 80 12.20 -2.98 -11.03
C VAL A 80 13.04 -1.77 -11.41
N ARG A 81 12.84 -0.66 -10.70
CA ARG A 81 13.75 0.49 -10.73
C ARG A 81 14.31 0.72 -9.34
N THR A 82 15.56 0.33 -9.19
CA THR A 82 16.40 0.78 -8.08
C THR A 82 17.12 2.04 -8.51
N GLY A 83 17.11 3.09 -7.68
CA GLY A 83 17.99 4.23 -7.88
C GLY A 83 19.46 3.86 -7.69
N GLN A 84 20.30 4.82 -7.27
CA GLN A 84 21.69 4.52 -6.95
C GLN A 84 21.80 3.43 -5.86
N PRO A 85 22.91 2.65 -5.80
CA PRO A 85 23.04 1.49 -4.92
C PRO A 85 22.69 1.75 -3.44
N ASP A 86 22.97 2.96 -2.95
CA ASP A 86 22.75 3.38 -1.56
C ASP A 86 21.40 4.06 -1.30
N TRP A 87 20.51 4.08 -2.29
CA TRP A 87 19.21 4.71 -2.12
C TRP A 87 18.38 4.00 -1.06
N ARG A 88 17.86 4.82 -0.13
CA ARG A 88 16.93 4.40 0.91
C ARG A 88 15.57 3.96 0.37
N PHE A 89 15.27 4.22 -0.91
CA PHE A 89 13.99 3.94 -1.54
C PHE A 89 14.19 3.16 -2.84
N LYS A 90 13.40 2.11 -3.02
CA LYS A 90 13.36 1.26 -4.21
C LYS A 90 11.91 1.17 -4.69
N ALA A 91 11.69 0.87 -5.97
CA ALA A 91 10.34 0.74 -6.50
C ALA A 91 10.23 -0.38 -7.54
N ALA A 92 9.10 -1.07 -7.54
CA ALA A 92 8.66 -1.90 -8.64
C ALA A 92 7.48 -1.21 -9.35
N PHE A 93 7.56 -1.14 -10.67
CA PHE A 93 6.55 -0.51 -11.52
C PHE A 93 5.71 -1.59 -12.18
N PHE A 94 4.40 -1.50 -12.01
CA PHE A 94 3.41 -2.40 -12.58
C PHE A 94 2.59 -1.61 -13.58
N ARG A 95 2.80 -1.90 -14.86
CA ARG A 95 2.03 -1.28 -15.94
C ARG A 95 0.76 -2.07 -16.16
N VAL A 96 -0.37 -1.38 -16.19
CA VAL A 96 -1.70 -1.94 -16.45
C VAL A 96 -2.42 -1.17 -17.54
N SER A 97 -3.50 -1.73 -18.08
CA SER A 97 -4.43 -0.97 -18.91
C SER A 97 -5.21 0.05 -18.09
N ASN A 98 -5.86 0.99 -18.77
CA ASN A 98 -6.71 1.98 -18.12
C ASN A 98 -7.94 1.39 -17.43
N GLU A 99 -8.49 0.32 -17.99
CA GLU A 99 -9.63 -0.40 -17.44
C GLU A 99 -9.22 -1.15 -16.17
N GLU A 100 -8.10 -1.88 -16.21
CA GLU A 100 -7.53 -2.55 -15.04
C GLU A 100 -7.18 -1.56 -13.94
N LEU A 101 -6.62 -0.39 -14.27
CA LEU A 101 -6.35 0.65 -13.26
C LEU A 101 -7.63 1.08 -12.54
N GLY A 102 -8.73 1.24 -13.28
CA GLY A 102 -10.05 1.55 -12.72
C GLY A 102 -10.58 0.43 -11.83
N GLN A 103 -10.51 -0.82 -12.31
CA GLN A 103 -10.97 -1.99 -11.55
C GLN A 103 -10.16 -2.21 -10.27
N LEU A 104 -8.83 -2.02 -10.32
CA LEU A 104 -7.96 -2.07 -9.15
C LEU A 104 -8.39 -1.01 -8.14
N ALA A 105 -8.57 0.24 -8.57
CA ALA A 105 -9.01 1.31 -7.68
C ALA A 105 -10.36 1.01 -7.02
N GLU A 106 -11.32 0.46 -7.77
CA GLU A 106 -12.63 0.09 -7.24
C GLU A 106 -12.53 -1.04 -6.20
N ASN A 107 -11.86 -2.14 -6.54
CA ASN A 107 -11.69 -3.29 -5.64
C ASN A 107 -11.00 -2.88 -4.33
N ILE A 108 -9.99 -2.04 -4.42
CA ILE A 108 -9.25 -1.52 -3.26
C ILE A 108 -10.18 -0.69 -2.37
N ASN A 109 -10.95 0.23 -2.94
CA ASN A 109 -11.87 1.04 -2.15
C ASN A 109 -12.95 0.18 -1.47
N GLN A 110 -13.45 -0.85 -2.14
CA GLN A 110 -14.39 -1.81 -1.54
C GLN A 110 -13.75 -2.56 -0.36
N ASN A 111 -12.52 -3.05 -0.52
CA ASN A 111 -11.78 -3.74 0.55
C ASN A 111 -11.53 -2.83 1.76
N LEU A 112 -11.13 -1.58 1.52
CA LEU A 112 -10.88 -0.61 2.59
C LEU A 112 -12.16 -0.24 3.34
N GLU A 113 -13.29 -0.13 2.64
CA GLU A 113 -14.59 0.13 3.29
C GLU A 113 -15.04 -1.07 4.14
N LEU A 114 -14.87 -2.30 3.66
CA LEU A 114 -15.13 -3.51 4.46
C LEU A 114 -14.25 -3.56 5.71
N ALA A 115 -12.95 -3.29 5.57
CA ALA A 115 -12.03 -3.23 6.70
C ALA A 115 -12.45 -2.17 7.73
N ARG A 116 -12.90 -1.00 7.26
CA ARG A 116 -13.44 0.07 8.12
C ARG A 116 -14.67 -0.39 8.89
N GLN A 117 -15.61 -1.07 8.23
CA GLN A 117 -16.83 -1.58 8.87
C GLN A 117 -16.50 -2.61 9.95
N VAL A 118 -15.63 -3.58 9.65
CA VAL A 118 -15.17 -4.58 10.62
C VAL A 118 -14.49 -3.93 11.83
N ALA A 119 -13.64 -2.92 11.61
CA ALA A 119 -12.99 -2.20 12.70
C ALA A 119 -14.01 -1.46 13.59
N LEU A 120 -15.02 -0.83 13.00
CA LEU A 120 -16.09 -0.16 13.74
C LEU A 120 -16.94 -1.14 14.54
N GLU A 121 -17.25 -2.32 14.00
CA GLU A 121 -17.97 -3.37 14.72
C GLU A 121 -17.15 -3.94 15.88
N TRP A 122 -15.85 -4.18 15.67
CA TRP A 122 -14.97 -4.65 16.74
C TRP A 122 -14.92 -3.67 17.92
N LEU A 123 -14.80 -2.36 17.64
CA LEU A 123 -14.84 -1.30 18.65
C LEU A 123 -16.17 -1.24 19.40
N ARG A 124 -17.30 -1.54 18.73
CA ARG A 124 -18.62 -1.62 19.40
C ARG A 124 -18.72 -2.80 20.36
N MET A 125 -18.04 -3.91 20.06
CA MET A 125 -18.08 -5.12 20.88
C MET A 125 -17.05 -5.13 22.02
N ASN A 126 -16.01 -4.29 21.96
CA ASN A 126 -14.89 -4.25 22.91
C ASN A 126 -14.64 -2.81 23.39
N PRO A 127 -15.50 -2.27 24.27
CA PRO A 127 -15.41 -0.90 24.78
C PRO A 127 -14.23 -0.66 25.73
#